data_AF-A0AAJ2PGG9-F1
#
_entry.id   AF-A0AAJ2PGG9-F1
#
_cell.length_a   1.000
_cell.length_b   1.000
_cell.length_c   1.000
_cell.angle_alpha   90.00
_cell.angle_beta   90.00
_cell.angle_gamma   90.00
#
_symmetry.space_group_name_H-M   'P 1'
#
loop_
_entity.id
_entity.type
_entity.pdbx_description
1 polymer ?
#
loop_
_entity_poly.entity_id
_entity_poly.type
_entity_poly.pdbx_seq_one_letter_code
_entity_poly.pdbx_strand_id
1 'polypeptide(L)'
;MVVISQAIIAQQEIPREVGMPTNIEEMKEMIRRGMQQQNECQTNDDCKDKFCPQVIGADKSRCINGRCVCAPGENFDPKKFNMTKMIECRMLRANLREKIESGNYTEEELAKIREKYKECLPSPEKKIESLDVQKISAVVQKYREKKENLREEFIQSLSELKEMKVEAALDPNLSGRELAEKMKEINEQKKQLVKEYVRQTKEINLARQQELKEVIGELRIGKDVELAGEKINVSKIVVKVNNKEVEINPGDRVEIKVEGTVAKSVVPLKLKDEKLIDEVTNKSLNVTPDEIGVKVKEKIKEVKLERKENILIYSVNAEKPAKLIGIIPIDLQVKYEISAEDGKIITTEKPWWSFLAIG
;
A
#
# COMPACT_ATOMS: atom_id res chain seq x y z
N MET A 1 -26.54 22.46 -43.22
CA MET A 1 -27.59 21.52 -42.77
C MET A 1 -26.89 20.36 -42.08
N VAL A 2 -26.84 20.39 -40.75
CA VAL A 2 -26.07 19.44 -39.94
C VAL A 2 -27.07 18.59 -39.17
N VAL A 3 -26.97 17.28 -39.38
CA VAL A 3 -27.76 16.22 -38.76
C VAL A 3 -27.09 15.83 -37.44
N ILE A 4 -27.69 16.16 -36.30
CA ILE A 4 -27.43 15.50 -35.01
C ILE A 4 -28.70 15.59 -34.14
N SER A 5 -29.36 14.47 -33.87
CA SER A 5 -30.07 14.21 -32.61
C SER A 5 -30.70 12.82 -32.62
N GLN A 6 -30.21 11.95 -31.74
CA GLN A 6 -31.00 11.21 -30.75
C GLN A 6 -30.08 10.17 -30.09
N ALA A 7 -29.62 10.48 -28.88
CA ALA A 7 -29.06 9.49 -27.96
C ALA A 7 -29.98 9.43 -26.74
N ILE A 8 -30.51 8.23 -26.54
CA ILE A 8 -31.48 7.83 -25.53
C ILE A 8 -30.79 7.81 -24.15
N ILE A 9 -31.44 8.41 -23.17
CA ILE A 9 -31.10 8.35 -21.75
C ILE A 9 -31.60 7.01 -21.21
N ALA A 10 -30.69 6.12 -20.82
CA ALA A 10 -31.01 4.98 -19.95
C ALA A 10 -30.67 5.38 -18.51
N GLN A 11 -31.69 5.65 -17.70
CA GLN A 11 -31.54 5.77 -16.24
C GLN A 11 -31.42 4.37 -15.64
N GLN A 12 -30.31 4.09 -14.96
CA GLN A 12 -30.21 2.96 -14.03
C GLN A 12 -30.91 3.35 -12.73
N GLU A 13 -31.89 2.55 -12.31
CA GLU A 13 -32.54 2.64 -11.02
C GLU A 13 -31.52 2.34 -9.90
N ILE A 14 -31.33 3.30 -9.00
CA ILE A 14 -30.58 3.12 -7.76
C ILE A 14 -31.47 2.27 -6.82
N PRO A 15 -30.95 1.19 -6.19
CA PRO A 15 -31.76 0.38 -5.28
C PRO A 15 -32.23 1.22 -4.08
N ARG A 16 -33.50 1.02 -3.73
CA ARG A 16 -34.22 1.71 -2.65
C ARG A 16 -33.46 1.62 -1.33
N GLU A 17 -33.47 2.74 -0.61
CA GLU A 17 -32.89 2.92 0.72
C GLU A 17 -33.32 1.80 1.67
N VAL A 18 -32.34 1.08 2.23
CA VAL A 18 -32.56 0.21 3.38
C VAL A 18 -32.67 1.13 4.59
N GLY A 19 -33.89 1.31 5.12
CA GLY A 19 -34.14 2.16 6.28
C GLY A 19 -33.30 1.73 7.49
N MET A 20 -32.68 2.69 8.17
CA MET A 20 -31.95 2.44 9.42
C MET A 20 -32.92 2.07 10.55
N PRO A 21 -32.55 1.15 11.46
CA PRO A 21 -33.40 0.76 12.57
C PRO A 21 -33.70 1.95 13.48
N THR A 22 -34.93 2.01 13.98
CA THR A 22 -35.43 3.15 14.77
C THR A 22 -35.33 2.94 16.28
N ASN A 23 -35.02 1.71 16.72
CA ASN A 23 -34.85 1.40 18.13
C ASN A 23 -33.80 0.29 18.40
N ILE A 24 -33.44 0.15 19.68
CA ILE A 24 -32.36 -0.73 20.14
C ILE A 24 -32.65 -2.22 19.89
N GLU A 25 -33.92 -2.65 19.97
CA GLU A 25 -34.26 -4.05 19.70
C GLU A 25 -34.22 -4.37 18.20
N GLU A 26 -34.64 -3.46 17.33
CA GLU A 26 -34.42 -3.59 15.88
C GLU A 26 -32.93 -3.63 15.52
N MET A 27 -32.11 -2.84 16.21
CA MET A 27 -30.66 -2.84 16.00
C MET A 27 -30.03 -4.16 16.46
N LYS A 28 -30.45 -4.73 17.61
CA LYS A 28 -29.99 -6.05 18.07
C LYS A 28 -30.45 -7.17 17.14
N GLU A 29 -31.69 -7.12 16.67
CA GLU A 29 -32.25 -8.08 15.71
C GLU A 29 -31.51 -8.02 14.37
N MET A 30 -31.19 -6.81 13.88
CA MET A 30 -30.40 -6.58 12.67
C MET A 30 -28.95 -7.07 12.82
N ILE A 31 -28.31 -6.82 13.97
CA ILE A 31 -26.99 -7.36 14.29
C ILE A 31 -27.02 -8.89 14.38
N ARG A 32 -28.07 -9.46 14.98
CA ARG A 32 -28.26 -10.92 15.11
C ARG A 32 -28.49 -11.59 13.75
N ARG A 33 -29.28 -10.96 12.87
CA ARG A 33 -29.49 -11.39 11.47
C ARG A 33 -28.23 -11.20 10.64
N GLY A 34 -27.48 -10.11 10.82
CA GLY A 34 -26.18 -9.89 10.18
C GLY A 34 -25.15 -10.94 10.59
N MET A 35 -25.08 -11.30 11.88
CA MET A 35 -24.21 -12.37 12.37
C MET A 35 -24.67 -13.78 11.94
N GLN A 36 -25.97 -14.01 11.74
CA GLN A 36 -26.49 -15.27 11.19
C GLN A 36 -26.24 -15.38 9.68
N GLN A 37 -26.44 -14.29 8.92
CA GLN A 37 -26.16 -14.23 7.47
C GLN A 37 -24.66 -14.29 7.16
N GLN A 38 -23.79 -13.76 8.02
CA GLN A 38 -22.33 -13.85 7.87
C GLN A 38 -21.77 -15.28 8.02
N ASN A 39 -22.60 -16.25 8.39
CA ASN A 39 -22.17 -17.64 8.46
C ASN A 39 -22.68 -18.48 7.30
N GLU A 40 -23.61 -17.99 6.49
CA GLU A 40 -24.06 -18.72 5.31
C GLU A 40 -23.09 -18.50 4.14
N CYS A 41 -22.64 -19.58 3.55
CA CYS A 41 -21.68 -19.56 2.45
C CYS A 41 -22.14 -20.52 1.36
N GLN A 42 -21.80 -20.23 0.12
CA GLN A 42 -21.99 -21.15 -1.01
C GLN A 42 -20.65 -21.70 -1.49
N THR A 43 -19.58 -20.91 -1.31
CA THR A 43 -18.22 -21.23 -1.73
C THR A 43 -17.21 -20.91 -0.63
N ASN A 44 -15.98 -21.44 -0.74
CA ASN A 44 -14.89 -21.11 0.20
C ASN A 44 -14.50 -19.62 0.12
N ASP A 45 -14.74 -18.97 -1.01
CA ASP A 45 -14.40 -17.57 -1.22
C ASP A 45 -15.24 -16.63 -0.37
N ASP A 46 -16.49 -17.00 -0.10
CA ASP A 46 -17.41 -16.27 0.78
C ASP A 46 -16.90 -16.22 2.23
N CYS A 47 -15.99 -17.12 2.59
CA CYS A 47 -15.42 -17.22 3.93
C CYS A 47 -14.08 -16.50 4.10
N LYS A 48 -13.50 -15.89 3.05
CA LYS A 48 -12.12 -15.34 3.07
C LYS A 48 -11.85 -14.33 4.18
N ASP A 49 -12.87 -13.58 4.61
CA ASP A 49 -12.74 -12.56 5.66
C ASP A 49 -12.86 -13.14 7.08
N LYS A 50 -13.23 -14.42 7.22
CA LYS A 50 -13.33 -15.08 8.53
C LYS A 50 -11.94 -15.45 9.04
N PHE A 51 -11.53 -14.79 10.13
CA PHE A 51 -10.28 -15.09 10.82
C PHE A 51 -10.31 -16.51 11.39
N CYS A 52 -9.49 -17.39 10.82
CA CYS A 52 -9.24 -18.70 11.39
C CYS A 52 -8.02 -18.64 12.30
N PRO A 53 -8.17 -18.84 13.63
CA PRO A 53 -7.02 -18.93 14.51
C PRO A 53 -6.19 -20.10 14.02
N GLN A 54 -4.93 -19.85 13.66
CA GLN A 54 -4.00 -20.88 13.23
C GLN A 54 -3.73 -21.80 14.42
N VAL A 55 -4.59 -22.80 14.64
CA VAL A 55 -4.32 -23.88 15.58
C VAL A 55 -3.30 -24.83 14.97
N ILE A 56 -3.25 -24.88 13.63
CA ILE A 56 -2.49 -25.86 12.85
C ILE A 56 -1.54 -25.20 11.82
N GLY A 57 -1.44 -23.87 11.78
CA GLY A 57 -0.59 -23.15 10.80
C GLY A 57 -1.06 -23.26 9.33
N ALA A 58 -2.20 -23.91 9.08
CA ALA A 58 -2.76 -24.11 7.73
C ALA A 58 -4.30 -24.06 7.67
N ASP A 59 -4.95 -23.64 8.77
CA ASP A 59 -6.42 -23.54 8.82
C ASP A 59 -6.87 -22.38 7.94
N LYS A 60 -7.64 -22.70 6.90
CA LYS A 60 -8.31 -21.72 6.05
C LYS A 60 -9.80 -21.75 6.37
N SER A 61 -10.42 -20.59 6.27
CA SER A 61 -11.86 -20.50 6.30
C SER A 61 -12.43 -21.22 5.07
N ARG A 62 -13.37 -22.13 5.31
CA ARG A 62 -14.03 -22.94 4.26
C ARG A 62 -15.52 -22.97 4.48
N CYS A 63 -16.24 -23.14 3.39
CA CYS A 63 -17.66 -23.40 3.44
C CYS A 63 -17.95 -24.90 3.57
N ILE A 64 -18.53 -25.31 4.69
CA ILE A 64 -18.95 -26.70 4.92
C ILE A 64 -20.41 -26.69 5.35
N ASN A 65 -21.28 -27.34 4.57
CA ASN A 65 -22.73 -27.42 4.79
C ASN A 65 -23.38 -26.04 4.97
N GLY A 66 -23.01 -25.09 4.12
CA GLY A 66 -23.51 -23.72 4.19
C GLY A 66 -23.02 -22.94 5.41
N ARG A 67 -21.94 -23.39 6.07
CA ARG A 67 -21.32 -22.66 7.20
C ARG A 67 -19.84 -22.42 6.99
N CYS A 68 -19.40 -21.19 7.20
CA CYS A 68 -17.98 -20.89 7.25
C CYS A 68 -17.35 -21.51 8.51
N VAL A 69 -16.48 -22.50 8.35
CA VAL A 69 -15.74 -23.16 9.42
C VAL A 69 -14.24 -23.10 9.11
N CYS A 70 -13.42 -23.17 10.15
CA CYS A 70 -11.97 -23.27 9.97
C CYS A 70 -11.59 -24.73 9.74
N ALA A 71 -11.06 -25.02 8.57
CA ALA A 71 -10.64 -26.36 8.18
C ALA A 71 -9.24 -26.31 7.57
N PRO A 72 -8.47 -27.41 7.59
CA PRO A 72 -7.15 -27.45 6.98
C PRO A 72 -7.21 -27.10 5.47
N GLY A 73 -6.19 -26.43 4.93
CA GLY A 73 -6.11 -26.04 3.51
C GLY A 73 -6.14 -27.22 2.52
N GLU A 74 -6.38 -26.98 1.22
CA GLU A 74 -6.58 -28.05 0.21
C GLU A 74 -5.33 -28.92 -0.01
N ASN A 75 -4.15 -28.37 0.27
CA ASN A 75 -2.89 -29.10 0.23
C ASN A 75 -2.56 -29.81 1.56
N PHE A 76 -3.56 -30.02 2.41
CA PHE A 76 -3.40 -30.72 3.67
C PHE A 76 -3.27 -32.22 3.45
N ASP A 77 -2.09 -32.76 3.72
CA ASP A 77 -1.83 -34.19 3.72
C ASP A 77 -2.15 -34.76 5.11
N PRO A 78 -3.27 -35.50 5.29
CA PRO A 78 -3.66 -36.04 6.58
C PRO A 78 -2.63 -37.04 7.14
N LYS A 79 -1.76 -37.63 6.29
CA LYS A 79 -0.73 -38.57 6.73
C LYS A 79 0.47 -37.89 7.40
N LYS A 80 0.71 -36.61 7.09
CA LYS A 80 1.74 -35.80 7.77
C LYS A 80 1.24 -35.19 9.08
N PHE A 81 -0.05 -35.38 9.37
CA PHE A 81 -0.70 -34.73 10.47
C PHE A 81 -0.78 -35.62 11.71
N ASN A 82 -0.03 -35.27 12.75
CA ASN A 82 -0.07 -35.99 14.01
C ASN A 82 -1.27 -35.51 14.85
N MET A 83 -2.40 -36.22 14.76
CA MET A 83 -3.62 -35.96 15.52
C MET A 83 -3.37 -35.83 17.03
N THR A 84 -2.43 -36.62 17.57
CA THR A 84 -2.04 -36.56 18.99
C THR A 84 -1.44 -35.21 19.33
N LYS A 85 -0.50 -34.71 18.52
CA LYS A 85 0.09 -33.36 18.70
C LYS A 85 -0.98 -32.25 18.64
N MET A 86 -1.99 -32.36 17.78
CA MET A 86 -3.06 -31.36 17.72
C MET A 86 -3.93 -31.36 18.98
N ILE A 87 -4.30 -32.54 19.48
CA ILE A 87 -5.04 -32.68 20.73
C ILE A 87 -4.22 -32.11 21.89
N GLU A 88 -2.92 -32.39 21.93
CA GLU A 88 -1.97 -31.81 22.89
C GLU A 88 -1.92 -30.28 22.78
N CYS A 89 -1.78 -29.72 21.57
CA CYS A 89 -1.81 -28.27 21.36
C CYS A 89 -3.14 -27.64 21.82
N ARG A 90 -4.27 -28.32 21.60
CA ARG A 90 -5.60 -27.85 22.02
C ARG A 90 -5.76 -27.84 23.54
N MET A 91 -5.38 -28.94 24.20
CA MET A 91 -5.38 -29.03 25.65
C MET A 91 -4.42 -28.00 26.28
N LEU A 92 -3.24 -27.82 25.68
CA LEU A 92 -2.28 -26.82 26.12
C LEU A 92 -2.86 -25.40 26.05
N ARG A 93 -3.53 -25.04 24.95
CA ARG A 93 -4.16 -23.72 24.79
C ARG A 93 -5.28 -23.51 25.81
N ALA A 94 -6.09 -24.52 26.09
CA ALA A 94 -7.12 -24.44 27.12
C ALA A 94 -6.51 -24.21 28.51
N ASN A 95 -5.48 -24.98 28.87
CA ASN A 95 -4.78 -24.84 30.15
C ASN A 95 -4.05 -23.48 30.28
N LEU A 96 -3.42 -23.01 29.21
CA LEU A 96 -2.79 -21.69 29.17
C LEU A 96 -3.83 -20.58 29.38
N ARG A 97 -4.99 -20.68 28.73
CA ARG A 97 -6.07 -19.71 28.87
C ARG A 97 -6.59 -19.66 30.29
N GLU A 98 -6.85 -20.82 30.90
CA GLU A 98 -7.29 -20.92 32.30
C GLU A 98 -6.24 -20.35 33.28
N LYS A 99 -4.95 -20.63 33.04
CA LYS A 99 -3.85 -20.04 33.83
C LYS A 99 -3.76 -18.52 33.67
N ILE A 100 -3.97 -18.01 32.46
CA ILE A 100 -3.95 -16.56 32.20
C ILE A 100 -5.14 -15.88 32.88
N GLU A 101 -6.35 -16.44 32.73
CA GLU A 101 -7.58 -15.91 33.32
C GLU A 101 -7.56 -15.96 34.86
N SER A 102 -6.89 -16.94 35.46
CA SER A 102 -6.70 -17.01 36.92
C SER A 102 -5.59 -16.11 37.46
N GLY A 103 -4.79 -15.46 36.59
CA GLY A 103 -3.68 -14.59 36.99
C GLY A 103 -2.56 -15.31 37.74
N ASN A 104 -2.55 -16.64 37.76
CA ASN A 104 -1.65 -17.46 38.56
C ASN A 104 -0.52 -18.04 37.69
N TYR A 105 0.30 -17.16 37.13
CA TYR A 105 1.48 -17.55 36.36
C TYR A 105 2.61 -16.52 36.50
N THR A 106 3.83 -17.01 36.39
CA THR A 106 5.03 -16.17 36.25
C THR A 106 5.43 -16.02 34.77
N GLU A 107 6.09 -14.90 34.43
CA GLU A 107 6.67 -14.69 33.09
C GLU A 107 7.61 -15.84 32.66
N GLU A 108 8.39 -16.38 33.59
CA GLU A 108 9.29 -17.51 33.33
C GLU A 108 8.56 -18.80 32.98
N GLU A 109 7.44 -19.10 33.63
CA GLU A 109 6.63 -20.28 33.31
C GLU A 109 6.01 -20.17 31.93
N LEU A 110 5.53 -18.98 31.55
CA LEU A 110 5.04 -18.73 30.20
C LEU A 110 6.14 -18.89 29.15
N ALA A 111 7.36 -18.40 29.43
CA ALA A 111 8.50 -18.57 28.53
C ALA A 111 8.86 -20.04 28.33
N LYS A 112 8.91 -20.83 29.41
CA LYS A 112 9.16 -22.28 29.35
C LYS A 112 8.08 -23.03 28.58
N ILE A 113 6.81 -22.65 28.76
CA ILE A 113 5.69 -23.24 28.00
C ILE A 113 5.80 -22.88 26.51
N ARG A 114 6.09 -21.61 26.17
CA ARG A 114 6.26 -21.18 24.78
C ARG A 114 7.39 -21.92 24.08
N GLU A 115 8.54 -22.07 24.74
CA GLU A 115 9.68 -22.78 24.16
C GLU A 115 9.39 -24.27 23.97
N LYS A 116 8.80 -24.91 24.98
CA LYS A 116 8.44 -26.34 24.94
C LYS A 116 7.41 -26.64 23.84
N TYR A 117 6.55 -25.69 23.52
CA TYR A 117 5.44 -25.87 22.57
C TYR A 117 5.46 -24.84 21.44
N LYS A 118 6.64 -24.45 20.97
CA LYS A 118 6.83 -23.50 19.85
C LYS A 118 6.15 -23.93 18.54
N GLU A 119 5.86 -25.22 18.40
CA GLU A 119 5.09 -25.77 17.28
C GLU A 119 3.57 -25.49 17.42
N CYS A 120 3.06 -25.39 18.65
CA CYS A 120 1.64 -25.17 18.96
C CYS A 120 1.27 -23.70 19.15
N LEU A 121 2.25 -22.90 19.55
CA LEU A 121 2.11 -21.48 19.82
C LEU A 121 2.91 -20.76 18.75
N PRO A 122 2.28 -20.09 17.77
CA PRO A 122 3.04 -19.25 16.85
C PRO A 122 3.91 -18.33 17.71
N SER A 123 5.22 -18.35 17.43
CA SER A 123 6.19 -17.52 18.15
C SER A 123 5.57 -16.13 18.26
N PRO A 124 5.46 -15.53 19.46
CA PRO A 124 4.87 -14.22 19.58
C PRO A 124 5.58 -13.34 18.58
N GLU A 125 4.86 -12.88 17.55
CA GLU A 125 5.38 -11.89 16.63
C GLU A 125 6.04 -10.86 17.52
N LYS A 126 7.35 -10.61 17.30
CA LYS A 126 8.14 -9.67 18.11
C LYS A 126 7.18 -8.52 18.40
N LYS A 127 6.76 -8.40 19.67
CA LYS A 127 5.85 -7.34 20.07
C LYS A 127 6.63 -6.09 19.71
N ILE A 128 6.31 -5.49 18.57
CA ILE A 128 6.64 -4.12 18.28
C ILE A 128 6.12 -3.42 19.52
N GLU A 129 7.03 -2.86 20.31
CA GLU A 129 6.71 -2.36 21.64
C GLU A 129 5.44 -1.54 21.51
N SER A 130 4.40 -1.91 22.27
CA SER A 130 3.03 -1.42 22.10
C SER A 130 2.92 0.10 22.09
N LEU A 131 3.96 0.78 22.58
CA LEU A 131 4.12 2.22 22.59
C LEU A 131 4.25 2.83 21.19
N ASP A 132 4.95 2.20 20.25
CA ASP A 132 5.12 2.75 18.89
C ASP A 132 3.83 2.62 18.10
N VAL A 133 3.13 1.49 18.21
CA VAL A 133 1.83 1.28 17.57
C VAL A 133 0.78 2.28 18.10
N GLN A 134 0.79 2.58 19.41
CA GLN A 134 -0.10 3.59 19.99
C GLN A 134 0.19 5.00 19.46
N LYS A 135 1.47 5.38 19.31
CA LYS A 135 1.84 6.68 18.74
C LYS A 135 1.44 6.77 17.26
N ILE A 136 1.70 5.73 16.47
CA ILE A 136 1.35 5.67 15.05
C ILE A 136 -0.17 5.79 14.88
N SER A 137 -0.94 4.98 15.62
CA SER A 137 -2.39 5.01 15.55
C SER A 137 -2.96 6.38 15.96
N ALA A 138 -2.41 7.02 17.00
CA ALA A 138 -2.79 8.38 17.39
C ALA A 138 -2.52 9.42 16.28
N VAL A 139 -1.35 9.35 15.62
CA VAL A 139 -1.04 10.22 14.47
C VAL A 139 -2.02 9.96 13.33
N VAL A 140 -2.27 8.70 12.97
CA VAL A 140 -3.20 8.33 11.90
C VAL A 140 -4.63 8.83 12.19
N GLN A 141 -5.12 8.65 13.42
CA GLN A 141 -6.44 9.13 13.86
C GLN A 141 -6.55 10.65 13.79
N LYS A 142 -5.57 11.38 14.34
CA LYS A 142 -5.51 12.85 14.30
C LYS A 142 -5.64 13.41 12.89
N TYR A 143 -4.94 12.83 11.91
CA TYR A 143 -5.04 13.30 10.52
C TYR A 143 -6.28 12.79 9.78
N ARG A 144 -6.87 11.68 10.21
CA ARG A 144 -8.17 11.22 9.72
C ARG A 144 -9.27 12.20 10.11
N GLU A 145 -9.32 12.60 11.38
CA GLU A 145 -10.26 13.60 11.90
C GLU A 145 -10.11 14.93 11.18
N LYS A 146 -8.88 15.45 11.03
CA LYS A 146 -8.63 16.67 10.25
C LYS A 146 -9.15 16.60 8.81
N LYS A 147 -9.02 15.43 8.17
CA LYS A 147 -9.49 15.24 6.78
C LYS A 147 -11.01 15.14 6.69
N GLU A 148 -11.66 14.51 7.65
CA GLU A 148 -13.14 14.48 7.72
C GLU A 148 -13.70 15.88 8.00
N ASN A 149 -13.13 16.63 8.96
CA ASN A 149 -13.56 18.01 9.22
C ASN A 149 -13.42 18.90 7.97
N LEU A 150 -12.27 18.82 7.28
CA LEU A 150 -12.06 19.53 6.02
C LEU A 150 -13.09 19.13 4.94
N ARG A 151 -13.46 17.85 4.90
CA ARG A 151 -14.46 17.34 3.96
C ARG A 151 -15.85 17.87 4.29
N GLU A 152 -16.22 17.93 5.56
CA GLU A 152 -17.49 18.49 6.02
C GLU A 152 -17.60 19.98 5.69
N GLU A 153 -16.56 20.77 5.99
CA GLU A 153 -16.49 22.20 5.64
C GLU A 153 -16.64 22.43 4.13
N PHE A 154 -15.96 21.61 3.32
CA PHE A 154 -16.06 21.66 1.86
C PHE A 154 -17.45 21.30 1.35
N ILE A 155 -18.09 20.27 1.92
CA ILE A 155 -19.46 19.89 1.55
C ILE A 155 -20.45 20.99 1.91
N GLN A 156 -20.32 21.59 3.10
CA GLN A 156 -21.15 22.71 3.55
C GLN A 156 -21.02 23.92 2.62
N SER A 157 -19.79 24.31 2.30
CA SER A 157 -19.54 25.41 1.35
C SER A 157 -20.10 25.12 -0.04
N LEU A 158 -20.07 23.86 -0.48
CA LEU A 158 -20.70 23.45 -1.75
C LEU A 158 -22.23 23.47 -1.69
N SER A 159 -22.86 23.18 -0.55
CA SER A 159 -24.31 23.33 -0.41
C SER A 159 -24.73 24.79 -0.46
N GLU A 160 -24.02 25.69 0.22
CA GLU A 160 -24.29 27.13 0.19
C GLU A 160 -24.21 27.68 -1.25
N LEU A 161 -23.18 27.29 -2.01
CA LEU A 161 -23.06 27.65 -3.43
C LEU A 161 -24.19 27.07 -4.31
N LYS A 162 -24.74 25.91 -3.96
CA LYS A 162 -25.90 25.34 -4.66
C LYS A 162 -27.17 26.12 -4.34
N GLU A 163 -27.38 26.50 -3.09
CA GLU A 163 -28.52 27.32 -2.66
C GLU A 163 -28.48 28.69 -3.35
N MET A 164 -27.34 29.38 -3.33
CA MET A 164 -27.15 30.64 -4.09
C MET A 164 -27.47 30.49 -5.58
N LYS A 165 -27.12 29.34 -6.18
CA LYS A 165 -27.41 29.05 -7.58
C LYS A 165 -28.91 28.90 -7.83
N VAL A 166 -29.62 28.23 -6.92
CA VAL A 166 -31.07 28.05 -6.99
C VAL A 166 -31.77 29.39 -6.79
N GLU A 167 -31.38 30.17 -5.78
CA GLU A 167 -31.92 31.50 -5.52
C GLU A 167 -31.73 32.44 -6.70
N ALA A 168 -30.52 32.50 -7.29
CA ALA A 168 -30.28 33.30 -8.48
C ALA A 168 -31.13 32.86 -9.67
N ALA A 169 -31.39 31.56 -9.82
CA ALA A 169 -32.23 31.04 -10.92
C ALA A 169 -33.74 31.31 -10.71
N LEU A 170 -34.18 31.48 -9.46
CA LEU A 170 -35.58 31.74 -9.11
C LEU A 170 -35.92 33.23 -8.98
N ASP A 171 -34.93 34.12 -8.95
CA ASP A 171 -35.14 35.57 -8.81
C ASP A 171 -35.76 36.17 -10.09
N PRO A 172 -37.03 36.61 -10.04
CA PRO A 172 -37.72 37.14 -11.21
C PRO A 172 -37.20 38.51 -11.66
N ASN A 173 -36.38 39.17 -10.83
CA ASN A 173 -35.89 40.52 -11.12
C ASN A 173 -34.60 40.54 -11.94
N LEU A 174 -33.93 39.39 -12.12
CA LEU A 174 -32.68 39.32 -12.87
C LEU A 174 -32.93 39.23 -14.37
N SER A 175 -32.32 40.13 -15.13
CA SER A 175 -32.21 39.97 -16.57
C SER A 175 -31.34 38.78 -16.93
N GLY A 176 -31.50 38.23 -18.14
CA GLY A 176 -30.68 37.10 -18.59
C GLY A 176 -29.17 37.38 -18.60
N ARG A 177 -28.75 38.66 -18.71
CA ARG A 177 -27.33 39.05 -18.62
C ARG A 177 -26.83 39.03 -17.17
N GLU A 178 -27.59 39.61 -16.24
CA GLU A 178 -27.23 39.62 -14.81
C GLU A 178 -27.23 38.20 -14.23
N LEU A 179 -28.18 37.35 -14.64
CA LEU A 179 -28.17 35.94 -14.28
C LEU A 179 -26.92 35.21 -14.77
N ALA A 180 -26.49 35.47 -16.01
CA ALA A 180 -25.28 34.88 -16.56
C ALA A 180 -24.01 35.33 -15.81
N GLU A 181 -23.95 36.59 -15.39
CA GLU A 181 -22.86 37.11 -14.55
C GLU A 181 -22.84 36.46 -13.17
N LYS A 182 -23.98 36.38 -12.47
CA LYS A 182 -24.10 35.66 -11.19
C LYS A 182 -23.69 34.19 -11.32
N MET A 183 -24.12 33.50 -12.37
CA MET A 183 -23.72 32.10 -12.61
C MET A 183 -22.21 31.95 -12.86
N LYS A 184 -21.59 32.91 -13.56
CA LYS A 184 -20.14 32.93 -13.77
C LYS A 184 -19.40 33.12 -12.45
N GLU A 185 -19.88 34.01 -11.58
CA GLU A 185 -19.32 34.23 -10.25
C GLU A 185 -19.39 32.97 -9.38
N ILE A 186 -20.57 32.34 -9.27
CA ILE A 186 -20.76 31.08 -8.52
C ILE A 186 -19.83 29.97 -9.04
N ASN A 187 -19.67 29.87 -10.36
CA ASN A 187 -18.76 28.88 -10.95
C ASN A 187 -17.29 29.16 -10.62
N GLU A 188 -16.87 30.42 -10.57
CA GLU A 188 -15.50 30.79 -10.18
C GLU A 188 -15.27 30.54 -8.67
N GLN A 189 -16.24 30.88 -7.81
CA GLN A 189 -16.21 30.55 -6.37
C GLN A 189 -16.09 29.04 -6.16
N LYS A 190 -16.88 28.24 -6.87
CA LYS A 190 -16.79 26.77 -6.84
C LYS A 190 -15.40 26.27 -7.24
N LYS A 191 -14.80 26.85 -8.28
CA LYS A 191 -13.46 26.49 -8.75
C LYS A 191 -12.38 26.83 -7.72
N GLN A 192 -12.48 28.00 -7.08
CA GLN A 192 -11.59 28.40 -5.99
C GLN A 192 -11.72 27.47 -4.79
N LEU A 193 -12.94 27.13 -4.39
CA LEU A 193 -13.22 26.20 -3.29
C LEU A 193 -12.60 24.80 -3.56
N VAL A 194 -12.75 24.26 -4.77
CA VAL A 194 -12.11 22.98 -5.16
C VAL A 194 -10.58 23.08 -5.10
N LYS A 195 -10.00 24.18 -5.60
CA LYS A 195 -8.56 24.39 -5.58
C LYS A 195 -8.02 24.44 -4.15
N GLU A 196 -8.73 25.11 -3.26
CA GLU A 196 -8.37 25.24 -1.84
C GLU A 196 -8.47 23.90 -1.11
N TYR A 197 -9.57 23.16 -1.30
CA TYR A 197 -9.74 21.82 -0.74
C TYR A 197 -8.62 20.86 -1.14
N VAL A 198 -8.22 20.88 -2.41
CA VAL A 198 -7.10 20.05 -2.91
C VAL A 198 -5.77 20.47 -2.28
N ARG A 199 -5.54 21.78 -2.12
CA ARG A 199 -4.33 22.31 -1.47
C ARG A 199 -4.23 21.85 -0.02
N GLN A 200 -5.29 22.06 0.76
CA GLN A 200 -5.32 21.68 2.18
C GLN A 200 -5.23 20.16 2.37
N THR A 201 -5.86 19.38 1.49
CA THR A 201 -5.72 17.91 1.50
C THR A 201 -4.28 17.47 1.27
N LYS A 202 -3.54 18.13 0.35
CA LYS A 202 -2.12 17.85 0.14
C LYS A 202 -1.28 18.20 1.38
N GLU A 203 -1.55 19.34 2.00
CA GLU A 203 -0.87 19.78 3.23
C GLU A 203 -1.10 18.80 4.39
N ILE A 204 -2.34 18.35 4.61
CA ILE A 204 -2.68 17.32 5.61
C ILE A 204 -1.91 16.01 5.37
N ASN A 205 -1.84 15.57 4.11
CA ASN A 205 -1.12 14.34 3.77
C ASN A 205 0.40 14.46 3.98
N LEU A 206 0.99 15.61 3.64
CA LEU A 206 2.41 15.88 3.85
C LEU A 206 2.75 15.96 5.34
N ALA A 207 1.95 16.69 6.13
CA ALA A 207 2.12 16.80 7.57
C ALA A 207 2.01 15.44 8.27
N ARG A 208 1.03 14.62 7.87
CA ARG A 208 0.90 13.23 8.34
C ARG A 208 2.15 12.41 8.04
N GLN A 209 2.70 12.52 6.84
CA GLN A 209 3.91 11.79 6.47
C GLN A 209 5.13 12.23 7.28
N GLN A 210 5.27 13.53 7.58
CA GLN A 210 6.35 14.04 8.41
C GLN A 210 6.24 13.54 9.85
N GLU A 211 5.07 13.63 10.48
CA GLU A 211 4.87 13.16 11.85
C GLU A 211 5.04 11.64 11.97
N LEU A 212 4.61 10.86 10.95
CA LEU A 212 4.87 9.42 10.91
C LEU A 212 6.37 9.10 10.76
N LYS A 213 7.13 9.89 9.99
CA LYS A 213 8.59 9.70 9.88
C LYS A 213 9.31 9.87 11.22
N GLU A 214 8.83 10.78 12.07
CA GLU A 214 9.39 11.00 13.41
C GLU A 214 9.06 9.85 14.37
N VAL A 215 7.86 9.27 14.24
CA VAL A 215 7.41 8.17 15.12
C VAL A 215 8.00 6.83 14.70
N ILE A 216 8.18 6.59 13.40
CA ILE A 216 8.62 5.27 12.91
C ILE A 216 10.06 5.32 12.42
N GLY A 217 10.93 4.60 13.13
CA GLY A 217 12.33 4.43 12.72
C GLY A 217 12.50 3.62 11.42
N GLU A 218 11.56 2.77 11.03
CA GLU A 218 11.69 1.88 9.86
C GLU A 218 10.38 1.74 9.04
N LEU A 219 10.41 2.19 7.78
CA LEU A 219 9.33 2.01 6.80
C LEU A 219 9.73 0.95 5.79
N ARG A 220 9.00 -0.15 5.66
CA ARG A 220 9.27 -1.20 4.66
C ARG A 220 8.49 -0.90 3.38
N ILE A 221 9.16 -0.98 2.25
CA ILE A 221 8.65 -0.62 0.92
C ILE A 221 8.82 -1.85 0.01
N GLY A 222 7.70 -2.48 -0.33
CA GLY A 222 7.65 -3.57 -1.29
C GLY A 222 6.41 -3.45 -2.17
N LYS A 223 5.70 -4.58 -2.35
CA LYS A 223 4.37 -4.60 -3.00
C LYS A 223 3.37 -3.75 -2.24
N ASP A 224 3.32 -4.00 -0.94
CA ASP A 224 2.63 -3.16 0.02
C ASP A 224 3.67 -2.34 0.79
N VAL A 225 3.25 -1.20 1.32
CA VAL A 225 4.08 -0.43 2.23
C VAL A 225 3.70 -0.85 3.65
N GLU A 226 4.67 -1.31 4.42
CA GLU A 226 4.45 -1.72 5.80
C GLU A 226 5.12 -0.74 6.75
N LEU A 227 4.35 -0.30 7.74
CA LEU A 227 4.80 0.61 8.78
C LEU A 227 4.50 -0.04 10.12
N ALA A 228 5.55 -0.37 10.88
CA ALA A 228 5.41 -1.15 12.11
C ALA A 228 4.56 -2.43 11.92
N GLY A 229 4.76 -3.13 10.79
CA GLY A 229 4.03 -4.36 10.45
C GLY A 229 2.60 -4.16 9.93
N GLU A 230 2.04 -2.94 9.98
CA GLU A 230 0.74 -2.65 9.39
C GLU A 230 0.87 -2.23 7.92
N LYS A 231 0.02 -2.80 7.06
CA LYS A 231 -0.03 -2.46 5.65
C LYS A 231 -0.73 -1.12 5.44
N ILE A 232 -0.07 -0.21 4.75
CA ILE A 232 -0.59 1.09 4.39
C ILE A 232 -0.72 1.17 2.87
N ASN A 233 -1.90 1.55 2.41
CA ASN A 233 -2.14 1.85 1.01
C ASN A 233 -1.64 3.26 0.68
N VAL A 234 -0.43 3.35 0.13
CA VAL A 234 0.13 4.58 -0.43
C VAL A 234 0.58 4.32 -1.87
N SER A 235 0.19 5.21 -2.78
CA SER A 235 0.58 5.12 -4.18
C SER A 235 1.96 5.72 -4.47
N LYS A 236 2.41 6.65 -3.62
CA LYS A 236 3.64 7.43 -3.81
C LYS A 236 4.23 7.87 -2.48
N ILE A 237 5.52 7.67 -2.31
CA ILE A 237 6.33 8.10 -1.16
C ILE A 237 7.37 9.10 -1.67
N VAL A 238 7.53 10.24 -1.01
CA VAL A 238 8.59 11.21 -1.32
C VAL A 238 9.51 11.35 -0.10
N VAL A 239 10.79 11.07 -0.31
CA VAL A 239 11.83 11.07 0.74
C VAL A 239 13.05 11.83 0.25
N LYS A 240 13.84 12.37 1.18
CA LYS A 240 15.14 12.94 0.85
C LYS A 240 16.19 11.86 1.10
N VAL A 241 17.00 11.56 0.08
CA VAL A 241 18.17 10.68 0.19
C VAL A 241 19.35 11.47 -0.33
N ASN A 242 20.39 11.67 0.49
CA ASN A 242 21.56 12.48 0.15
C ASN A 242 21.20 13.90 -0.36
N ASN A 243 20.29 14.58 0.33
CA ASN A 243 19.76 15.91 -0.05
C ASN A 243 19.00 15.99 -1.39
N LYS A 244 18.74 14.87 -2.07
CA LYS A 244 17.91 14.81 -3.27
C LYS A 244 16.52 14.27 -2.96
N GLU A 245 15.49 14.83 -3.58
CA GLU A 245 14.13 14.29 -3.49
C GLU A 245 14.01 13.03 -4.34
N VAL A 246 13.68 11.93 -3.69
CA VAL A 246 13.47 10.62 -4.29
C VAL A 246 11.99 10.28 -4.21
N GLU A 247 11.38 10.05 -5.37
CA GLU A 247 10.01 9.57 -5.50
C GLU A 247 10.02 8.04 -5.60
N ILE A 248 9.31 7.37 -4.68
CA ILE A 248 9.22 5.92 -4.61
C ILE A 248 7.76 5.51 -4.82
N ASN A 249 7.51 4.71 -5.85
CA ASN A 249 6.19 4.15 -6.14
C ASN A 249 6.17 2.66 -5.76
N PRO A 250 5.44 2.27 -4.70
CA PRO A 250 5.30 0.87 -4.30
C PRO A 250 4.57 0.04 -5.36
N GLY A 251 4.82 -1.26 -5.37
CA GLY A 251 4.22 -2.20 -6.31
C GLY A 251 5.01 -3.50 -6.42
N ASP A 252 4.62 -4.40 -7.32
CA ASP A 252 5.34 -5.68 -7.53
C ASP A 252 6.82 -5.45 -7.86
N ARG A 253 7.14 -4.29 -8.44
CA ARG A 253 8.49 -3.74 -8.56
C ARG A 253 8.45 -2.31 -8.09
N VAL A 254 9.22 -2.00 -7.05
CA VAL A 254 9.27 -0.65 -6.48
C VAL A 254 9.98 0.26 -7.48
N GLU A 255 9.32 1.31 -7.95
CA GLU A 255 9.93 2.27 -8.86
C GLU A 255 10.54 3.43 -8.08
N ILE A 256 11.83 3.69 -8.30
CA ILE A 256 12.61 4.77 -7.66
C ILE A 256 12.91 5.80 -8.72
N LYS A 257 12.36 7.00 -8.60
CA LYS A 257 12.48 8.09 -9.57
C LYS A 257 13.24 9.27 -8.96
N VAL A 258 14.31 9.67 -9.64
CA VAL A 258 15.14 10.83 -9.27
C VAL A 258 15.51 11.57 -10.55
N GLU A 259 15.21 12.87 -10.60
CA GLU A 259 15.57 13.78 -11.72
C GLU A 259 15.25 13.22 -13.13
N GLY A 260 14.17 12.45 -13.26
CA GLY A 260 13.72 11.87 -14.53
C GLY A 260 14.28 10.48 -14.85
N THR A 261 15.27 9.98 -14.10
CA THR A 261 15.74 8.60 -14.20
C THR A 261 14.88 7.71 -13.30
N VAL A 262 14.44 6.56 -13.83
CA VAL A 262 13.60 5.59 -13.11
C VAL A 262 14.33 4.27 -12.99
N ALA A 263 14.57 3.81 -11.75
CA ALA A 263 15.08 2.49 -11.45
C ALA A 263 13.96 1.59 -10.93
N LYS A 264 13.85 0.38 -11.48
CA LYS A 264 12.87 -0.63 -11.04
C LYS A 264 13.54 -1.62 -10.09
N SER A 265 13.16 -1.59 -8.83
CA SER A 265 13.65 -2.50 -7.81
C SER A 265 12.84 -3.79 -7.77
N VAL A 266 13.53 -4.92 -7.87
CA VAL A 266 12.97 -6.26 -7.65
C VAL A 266 13.13 -6.68 -6.19
N VAL A 267 13.93 -5.93 -5.42
CA VAL A 267 14.16 -6.20 -4.01
C VAL A 267 13.29 -5.29 -3.13
N PRO A 268 12.79 -5.80 -1.99
CA PRO A 268 12.14 -4.95 -1.00
C PRO A 268 13.17 -4.04 -0.33
N LEU A 269 12.75 -2.81 -0.05
CA LEU A 269 13.58 -1.77 0.56
C LEU A 269 13.03 -1.37 1.92
N LYS A 270 13.89 -0.88 2.80
CA LYS A 270 13.54 -0.21 4.05
C LYS A 270 14.05 1.22 4.00
N LEU A 271 13.23 2.17 4.43
CA LEU A 271 13.68 3.52 4.69
C LEU A 271 13.95 3.65 6.19
N LYS A 272 15.20 3.96 6.54
CA LYS A 272 15.66 4.18 7.91
C LYS A 272 16.67 5.32 7.91
N ASP A 273 16.48 6.30 8.79
CA ASP A 273 17.39 7.45 8.94
C ASP A 273 17.69 8.15 7.60
N GLU A 274 16.65 8.41 6.79
CA GLU A 274 16.76 9.01 5.44
C GLU A 274 17.58 8.20 4.43
N LYS A 275 17.93 6.95 4.75
CA LYS A 275 18.63 6.03 3.87
C LYS A 275 17.68 4.92 3.41
N LEU A 276 17.78 4.60 2.13
CA LEU A 276 17.19 3.39 1.59
C LEU A 276 18.14 2.23 1.85
N ILE A 277 17.62 1.14 2.38
CA ILE A 277 18.38 -0.04 2.82
C ILE A 277 17.72 -1.27 2.22
N ASP A 278 18.49 -2.22 1.72
CA ASP A 278 17.95 -3.53 1.34
C ASP A 278 17.44 -4.25 2.60
N GLU A 279 16.17 -4.64 2.58
CA GLU A 279 15.50 -5.30 3.70
C GLU A 279 16.24 -6.55 4.21
N VAL A 280 16.79 -7.34 3.29
CA VAL A 280 17.36 -8.66 3.63
C VAL A 280 18.82 -8.53 4.02
N THR A 281 19.57 -7.71 3.30
CA THR A 281 21.04 -7.61 3.48
C THR A 281 21.44 -6.48 4.43
N ASN A 282 20.51 -5.58 4.77
CA ASN A 282 20.72 -4.35 5.52
C ASN A 282 21.80 -3.44 4.92
N LYS A 283 22.06 -3.55 3.61
CA LYS A 283 23.01 -2.71 2.91
C LYS A 283 22.36 -1.43 2.40
N SER A 284 23.04 -0.31 2.55
CA SER A 284 22.49 0.99 2.17
C SER A 284 22.64 1.26 0.67
N LEU A 285 21.58 1.82 0.10
CA LEU A 285 21.51 2.36 -1.24
C LEU A 285 22.02 3.82 -1.20
N ASN A 286 23.33 4.01 -1.32
CA ASN A 286 23.92 5.35 -1.26
C ASN A 286 23.93 6.02 -2.63
N VAL A 287 23.89 5.25 -3.72
CA VAL A 287 23.90 5.79 -5.08
C VAL A 287 22.48 5.90 -5.61
N THR A 288 22.11 7.10 -6.00
CA THR A 288 20.79 7.41 -6.57
C THR A 288 20.75 7.11 -8.08
N PRO A 289 19.57 6.82 -8.66
CA PRO A 289 19.46 6.49 -10.08
C PRO A 289 20.00 7.55 -11.05
N ASP A 290 19.93 8.84 -10.73
CA ASP A 290 20.45 9.92 -11.57
C ASP A 290 21.99 9.93 -11.63
N GLU A 291 22.67 9.55 -10.54
CA GLU A 291 24.14 9.44 -10.50
C GLU A 291 24.66 8.35 -11.44
N ILE A 292 23.83 7.34 -11.71
CA ILE A 292 24.11 6.30 -12.71
C ILE A 292 24.15 6.91 -14.11
N GLY A 293 23.22 7.83 -14.41
CA GLY A 293 23.16 8.55 -15.68
C GLY A 293 24.40 9.43 -15.93
N VAL A 294 25.04 9.94 -14.88
CA VAL A 294 26.29 10.70 -15.00
C VAL A 294 27.48 9.77 -15.30
N LYS A 295 27.46 8.55 -14.76
CA LYS A 295 28.55 7.56 -14.92
C LYS A 295 28.48 6.83 -16.26
N VAL A 296 27.27 6.50 -16.72
CA VAL A 296 27.01 5.83 -17.99
C VAL A 296 26.73 6.89 -19.05
N LYS A 297 27.72 7.14 -19.93
CA LYS A 297 27.59 8.16 -20.99
C LYS A 297 26.66 7.74 -22.12
N GLU A 298 26.34 6.44 -22.19
CA GLU A 298 25.45 5.85 -23.18
C GLU A 298 23.96 6.17 -22.91
N LYS A 299 23.12 5.97 -23.92
CA LYS A 299 21.68 6.18 -23.78
C LYS A 299 21.08 5.05 -22.94
N ILE A 300 20.66 5.36 -21.71
CA ILE A 300 20.06 4.38 -20.80
C ILE A 300 18.66 4.00 -21.29
N LYS A 301 18.41 2.70 -21.46
CA LYS A 301 17.09 2.12 -21.78
C LYS A 301 16.34 1.71 -20.52
N GLU A 302 17.03 1.05 -19.59
CA GLU A 302 16.41 0.48 -18.40
C GLU A 302 17.43 0.43 -17.26
N VAL A 303 16.98 0.76 -16.05
CA VAL A 303 17.73 0.58 -14.81
C VAL A 303 16.94 -0.34 -13.91
N LYS A 304 17.55 -1.45 -13.48
CA LYS A 304 16.98 -2.39 -12.52
C LYS A 304 17.85 -2.41 -11.27
N LEU A 305 17.22 -2.47 -10.09
CA LEU A 305 17.91 -2.69 -8.82
C LEU A 305 17.66 -4.14 -8.40
N GLU A 306 18.73 -4.91 -8.28
CA GLU A 306 18.70 -6.34 -7.98
C GLU A 306 19.80 -6.74 -6.99
N ARG A 307 19.68 -7.93 -6.40
CA ARG A 307 20.67 -8.48 -5.48
C ARG A 307 21.46 -9.57 -6.17
N LYS A 308 22.78 -9.45 -6.20
CA LYS A 308 23.71 -10.47 -6.73
C LYS A 308 24.77 -10.74 -5.67
N GLU A 309 24.91 -11.99 -5.25
CA GLU A 309 25.91 -12.40 -4.25
C GLU A 309 25.93 -11.55 -2.97
N ASN A 310 24.74 -11.20 -2.45
CA ASN A 310 24.58 -10.37 -1.25
C ASN A 310 25.06 -8.91 -1.40
N ILE A 311 25.27 -8.45 -2.64
CA ILE A 311 25.56 -7.06 -2.99
C ILE A 311 24.34 -6.51 -3.73
N LEU A 312 23.97 -5.27 -3.38
CA LEU A 312 22.91 -4.55 -4.07
C LEU A 312 23.51 -3.90 -5.32
N ILE A 313 23.01 -4.25 -6.50
CA ILE A 313 23.55 -3.80 -7.78
C ILE A 313 22.46 -3.16 -8.65
N TYR A 314 22.85 -2.12 -9.36
CA TYR A 314 22.10 -1.58 -10.48
C TYR A 314 22.51 -2.30 -11.76
N SER A 315 21.57 -3.03 -12.36
CA SER A 315 21.70 -3.55 -13.71
C SER A 315 21.16 -2.51 -14.70
N VAL A 316 22.07 -1.92 -15.47
CA VAL A 316 21.77 -0.85 -16.42
C VAL A 316 21.91 -1.39 -17.83
N ASN A 317 20.82 -1.36 -18.58
CA ASN A 317 20.83 -1.65 -20.02
C ASN A 317 20.93 -0.32 -20.76
N ALA A 318 21.99 -0.14 -21.55
CA ALA A 318 22.25 1.06 -22.32
C ALA A 318 22.55 0.76 -23.79
N GLU A 319 22.38 1.78 -24.64
CA GLU A 319 22.72 1.74 -26.06
C GLU A 319 23.87 2.67 -26.36
N LYS A 320 24.91 2.10 -26.97
CA LYS A 320 26.03 2.86 -27.53
C LYS A 320 25.93 2.87 -29.06
N PRO A 321 25.88 4.03 -29.71
CA PRO A 321 25.97 4.09 -31.17
C PRO A 321 27.36 3.61 -31.61
N ALA A 322 27.40 2.70 -32.57
CA ALA A 322 28.63 2.15 -33.14
C ALA A 322 28.47 1.86 -34.64
N LYS A 323 29.57 1.53 -35.32
CA LYS A 323 29.54 1.09 -36.73
C LYS A 323 30.15 -0.30 -36.87
N LEU A 324 29.37 -1.27 -37.34
CA LEU A 324 29.85 -2.62 -37.64
C LEU A 324 30.76 -2.57 -38.87
N ILE A 325 32.01 -3.03 -38.71
CA ILE A 325 33.05 -3.01 -39.76
C ILE A 325 33.25 -1.57 -40.32
N GLY A 326 32.96 -0.54 -39.51
CA GLY A 326 33.12 0.87 -39.88
C GLY A 326 32.07 1.46 -40.84
N ILE A 327 31.16 0.65 -41.38
CA ILE A 327 30.21 1.10 -42.43
C ILE A 327 28.76 1.11 -41.93
N ILE A 328 28.32 0.04 -41.26
CA ILE A 328 26.89 -0.14 -40.94
C ILE A 328 26.60 0.42 -39.54
N PRO A 329 25.81 1.50 -39.39
CA PRO A 329 25.45 2.02 -38.08
C PRO A 329 24.57 1.02 -37.32
N ILE A 330 24.91 0.77 -36.06
CA ILE A 330 24.21 -0.14 -35.18
C ILE A 330 24.15 0.44 -33.75
N ASP A 331 23.11 0.07 -33.00
CA ASP A 331 23.01 0.36 -31.57
C ASP A 331 23.52 -0.85 -30.77
N LEU A 332 24.73 -0.72 -30.23
CA LEU A 332 25.33 -1.75 -29.39
C LEU A 332 24.66 -1.73 -28.01
N GLN A 333 23.99 -2.82 -27.66
CA GLN A 333 23.46 -3.00 -26.31
C GLN A 333 24.62 -3.32 -25.36
N VAL A 334 24.78 -2.53 -24.31
CA VAL A 334 25.78 -2.74 -23.26
C VAL A 334 25.04 -2.86 -21.93
N LYS A 335 25.40 -3.87 -21.15
CA LYS A 335 24.86 -4.06 -19.80
C LYS A 335 25.95 -3.75 -18.78
N TYR A 336 25.66 -2.83 -17.88
CA TYR A 336 26.53 -2.48 -16.77
C TYR A 336 25.93 -3.04 -15.48
N GLU A 337 26.77 -3.61 -14.62
CA GLU A 337 26.41 -3.88 -13.22
C GLU A 337 27.19 -2.89 -12.36
N ILE A 338 26.46 -2.03 -11.64
CA ILE A 338 27.02 -0.94 -10.85
C ILE A 338 26.62 -1.14 -9.40
N SER A 339 27.59 -1.15 -8.49
CA SER A 339 27.34 -1.25 -7.05
C SER A 339 26.44 -0.11 -6.57
N ALA A 340 25.37 -0.42 -5.86
CA ALA A 340 24.44 0.57 -5.36
C ALA A 340 24.96 1.28 -4.08
N GLU A 341 26.02 0.74 -3.48
CA GLU A 341 26.65 1.24 -2.23
C GLU A 341 27.69 2.34 -2.49
N ASP A 342 28.48 2.21 -3.57
CA ASP A 342 29.58 3.13 -3.89
C ASP A 342 29.60 3.57 -5.37
N GLY A 343 28.77 2.96 -6.21
CA GLY A 343 28.62 3.30 -7.61
C GLY A 343 29.80 2.89 -8.47
N LYS A 344 30.61 1.93 -8.03
CA LYS A 344 31.65 1.34 -8.88
C LYS A 344 31.03 0.40 -9.90
N ILE A 345 31.54 0.43 -11.13
CA ILE A 345 31.18 -0.53 -12.18
C ILE A 345 31.86 -1.85 -11.83
N ILE A 346 31.07 -2.89 -11.56
CA ILE A 346 31.54 -4.23 -11.22
C ILE A 346 31.81 -5.01 -12.50
N THR A 347 30.85 -5.01 -13.43
CA THR A 347 30.96 -5.70 -14.71
C THR A 347 30.45 -4.83 -15.85
N THR A 348 30.98 -5.08 -17.03
CA THR A 348 30.51 -4.49 -18.28
C THR A 348 30.40 -5.61 -19.29
N GLU A 349 29.17 -6.04 -19.54
CA GLU A 349 28.86 -7.08 -20.51
C GLU A 349 28.60 -6.44 -21.87
N LYS A 350 29.38 -6.87 -22.86
CA LYS A 350 29.20 -6.49 -24.26
C LYS A 350 28.89 -7.75 -25.07
N PRO A 351 28.11 -7.64 -26.16
CA PRO A 351 27.94 -8.72 -27.10
C PRO A 351 29.29 -9.22 -27.60
N TRP A 352 29.43 -10.53 -27.79
CA TRP A 352 30.69 -11.15 -28.21
C TRP A 352 31.25 -10.57 -29.51
N TRP A 353 30.39 -10.04 -30.39
CA TRP A 353 30.75 -9.42 -31.66
C TRP A 353 31.17 -7.94 -31.51
N SER A 354 31.23 -7.38 -30.30
CA SER A 354 31.55 -5.96 -30.10
C SER A 354 32.93 -5.56 -30.60
N PHE A 355 33.86 -6.51 -30.78
CA PHE A 355 35.16 -6.26 -31.38
C PHE A 355 35.08 -5.91 -32.88
N LEU A 356 33.99 -6.27 -33.55
CA LEU A 356 33.72 -5.89 -34.95
C LEU A 356 33.11 -4.49 -35.07
N ALA A 357 32.68 -3.90 -33.95
CA ALA A 357 32.07 -2.59 -33.91
C ALA A 357 33.13 -1.52 -33.59
N ILE A 358 33.25 -0.52 -34.45
CA ILE A 358 34.14 0.63 -34.29
C ILE A 358 33.27 1.83 -33.97
N GLY A 359 33.51 2.50 -32.83
CA GLY A 359 32.65 3.60 -32.36
C GLY A 359 33.10 4.21 -31.05
#